data_AF-A0A928FIY1-F1
#
_entry.id   AF-A0A928FIY1-F1
#
_cell.length_a   1.000
_cell.length_b   1.000
_cell.length_c   1.000
_cell.angle_alpha   90.00
_cell.angle_beta   90.00
_cell.angle_gamma   90.00
#
_symmetry.space_group_name_H-M   'P 1'
#
loop_
_entity.id
_entity.type
_entity.pdbx_description
1 polymer ?
#
loop_
_entity_poly.entity_id
_entity_poly.type
_entity_poly.pdbx_seq_one_letter_code
_entity_poly.pdbx_strand_id
1 'polypeptide(L)'
;MNDTVKIPLAGILQLDDVGWDNGRDLRLRGQASRSGLPRFHALEDYQVLHEIGKAMNSSVFVALCLGDWDKDNILRNVTGATHDPKGWDRASDIDIAKCEKYRDVLEDSEYIDYSIHGLLHGNYDKDGKLINEAEGFNIKRLEDGSYEKTLVSDEYFNEHLDAFMKLYETWGFKQPLTTYIAPCGMGGIKEEEFAHICKLLYDRGIRYWTNSGLPFDAPLKVYNGVACVKQTAESLKGFAAPWDSYDVDPETFPQFLLEEKKHNSALLALHWTNVLRFNPKKNFEQVEPWVNYFKAQNEVFGYMTARNFEKSVNQLFYFWYADMTLDGNKCIIDLTEMDKNKIDRHENLFYISFKKGIEPKSISGGEISLYEEHREFNTYKITHTGTRVEISF
;
A
#
# COMPACT_ATOMS: atom_id res chain seq x y z
N MET A 1 -4.71 -26.24 8.36
CA MET A 1 -4.78 -25.49 9.64
C MET A 1 -6.06 -25.91 10.32
N ASN A 2 -6.06 -26.13 11.64
CA ASN A 2 -7.26 -26.53 12.36
C ASN A 2 -8.30 -25.38 12.33
N ASP A 3 -9.59 -25.70 12.22
CA ASP A 3 -10.66 -24.74 11.96
C ASP A 3 -11.16 -23.97 13.20
N THR A 4 -10.53 -24.17 14.36
CA THR A 4 -10.97 -23.61 15.64
C THR A 4 -10.23 -22.35 16.08
N VAL A 5 -8.97 -22.18 15.66
CA VAL A 5 -8.13 -21.02 15.97
C VAL A 5 -7.28 -20.61 14.77
N LYS A 6 -7.16 -19.30 14.52
CA LYS A 6 -6.32 -18.74 13.46
C LYS A 6 -5.71 -17.41 13.90
N ILE A 7 -4.46 -17.16 13.56
CA ILE A 7 -3.94 -15.79 13.47
C ILE A 7 -4.55 -15.21 12.18
N PRO A 8 -5.39 -14.16 12.25
CA PRO A 8 -6.03 -13.61 11.07
C PRO A 8 -5.03 -12.84 10.20
N LEU A 9 -5.27 -12.87 8.89
CA LEU A 9 -4.67 -11.93 7.95
C LEU A 9 -5.36 -10.56 8.13
N ALA A 10 -4.59 -9.48 8.25
CA ALA A 10 -5.14 -8.14 8.42
C ALA A 10 -5.13 -7.34 7.11
N GLY A 11 -6.24 -7.36 6.38
CA GLY A 11 -6.38 -6.70 5.09
C GLY A 11 -6.48 -5.17 5.17
N ILE A 12 -6.01 -4.47 4.15
CA ILE A 12 -6.21 -3.02 3.98
C ILE A 12 -6.40 -2.65 2.51
N LEU A 13 -7.16 -1.59 2.26
CA LEU A 13 -7.34 -1.00 0.93
C LEU A 13 -6.12 -0.13 0.59
N GLN A 14 -5.43 -0.47 -0.50
CA GLN A 14 -4.35 0.33 -1.04
C GLN A 14 -4.74 0.90 -2.41
N LEU A 15 -4.50 2.20 -2.62
CA LEU A 15 -4.78 2.90 -3.86
C LEU A 15 -3.51 3.56 -4.42
N ASP A 16 -3.12 3.14 -5.62
CA ASP A 16 -2.03 3.78 -6.37
C ASP A 16 -2.54 5.01 -7.13
N ASP A 17 -1.63 5.88 -7.59
CA ASP A 17 -1.91 7.06 -8.43
C ASP A 17 -2.77 8.18 -7.80
N VAL A 18 -2.74 8.36 -6.48
CA VAL A 18 -3.43 9.50 -5.84
C VAL A 18 -2.60 10.77 -6.00
N GLY A 19 -3.24 11.90 -6.33
CA GLY A 19 -2.55 13.20 -6.44
C GLY A 19 -2.44 13.77 -7.86
N TRP A 20 -2.86 13.04 -8.90
CA TRP A 20 -2.98 13.63 -10.23
C TRP A 20 -4.01 14.77 -10.25
N ASP A 21 -3.70 15.87 -10.96
CA ASP A 21 -4.72 16.90 -11.24
C ASP A 21 -5.53 16.51 -12.50
N ASN A 22 -4.82 16.05 -13.54
CA ASN A 22 -5.43 15.58 -14.78
C ASN A 22 -5.43 14.05 -14.82
N GLY A 23 -6.60 13.43 -14.75
CA GLY A 23 -6.71 11.96 -14.79
C GLY A 23 -6.52 11.34 -16.17
N ARG A 24 -6.51 12.13 -17.25
CA ARG A 24 -6.49 11.59 -18.62
C ARG A 24 -5.22 10.79 -18.89
N ASP A 25 -5.33 9.70 -19.64
CA ASP A 25 -4.18 9.00 -20.21
C ASP A 25 -3.43 9.91 -21.20
N LEU A 26 -2.14 10.14 -20.95
CA LEU A 26 -1.28 11.02 -21.74
C LEU A 26 -0.22 10.26 -22.56
N ARG A 27 -0.28 8.93 -22.61
CA ARG A 27 0.70 8.10 -23.36
C ARG A 27 0.82 8.46 -24.83
N LEU A 28 -0.31 8.77 -25.47
CA LEU A 28 -0.33 9.21 -26.88
C LEU A 28 0.31 10.59 -27.11
N ARG A 29 0.62 11.32 -26.03
CA ARG A 29 1.34 12.60 -26.05
C ARG A 29 2.79 12.47 -25.57
N GLY A 30 3.29 11.24 -25.41
CA GLY A 30 4.65 10.98 -24.95
C GLY A 30 4.87 11.27 -23.46
N GLN A 31 3.82 11.17 -22.64
CA GLN A 31 3.91 11.28 -21.17
C GLN A 31 3.44 9.97 -20.52
N ALA A 32 3.74 9.77 -19.24
CA ALA A 32 3.27 8.59 -18.52
C ALA A 32 1.73 8.54 -18.45
N SER A 33 1.18 7.32 -18.32
CA SER A 33 -0.20 7.14 -17.87
C SER A 33 -0.43 7.87 -16.55
N ARG A 34 -1.55 8.60 -16.47
CA ARG A 34 -2.06 9.16 -15.22
C ARG A 34 -3.03 8.14 -14.59
N SER A 35 -4.04 8.61 -13.87
CA SER A 35 -5.05 7.74 -13.25
C SER A 35 -5.98 7.02 -14.25
N GLY A 36 -6.08 7.51 -15.50
CA GLY A 36 -6.92 6.94 -16.57
C GLY A 36 -8.33 7.53 -16.62
N LEU A 37 -8.72 8.36 -15.65
CA LEU A 37 -10.03 9.00 -15.58
C LEU A 37 -10.14 10.14 -16.62
N PRO A 38 -11.12 10.14 -17.55
CA PRO A 38 -11.15 11.09 -18.66
C PRO A 38 -11.61 12.52 -18.30
N ARG A 39 -11.23 13.01 -17.11
CA ARG A 39 -11.51 14.36 -16.59
C ARG A 39 -10.39 14.82 -15.65
N PHE A 40 -10.46 16.08 -15.22
CA PHE A 40 -9.68 16.55 -14.08
C PHE A 40 -10.25 15.95 -12.79
N HIS A 41 -9.37 15.79 -11.81
CA HIS A 41 -9.76 15.39 -10.46
C HIS A 41 -10.43 16.55 -9.73
N ALA A 42 -11.43 16.21 -8.93
CA ALA A 42 -12.26 17.13 -8.17
C ALA A 42 -12.09 16.87 -6.66
N LEU A 43 -12.55 17.81 -5.82
CA LEU A 43 -12.45 17.69 -4.36
C LEU A 43 -13.12 16.41 -3.85
N GLU A 44 -14.25 16.04 -4.46
CA GLU A 44 -15.02 14.84 -4.12
C GLU A 44 -14.22 13.54 -4.35
N ASP A 45 -13.19 13.53 -5.21
CA ASP A 45 -12.33 12.36 -5.41
C ASP A 45 -11.40 12.10 -4.22
N TYR A 46 -11.07 13.16 -3.46
CA TYR A 46 -10.28 13.06 -2.23
C TYR A 46 -11.19 12.80 -1.03
N GLN A 47 -12.33 13.48 -0.95
CA GLN A 47 -13.27 13.35 0.17
C GLN A 47 -13.83 11.94 0.30
N VAL A 48 -14.07 11.24 -0.82
CA VAL A 48 -14.56 9.86 -0.78
C VAL A 48 -13.56 8.90 -0.11
N LEU A 49 -12.24 9.16 -0.21
CA LEU A 49 -11.22 8.35 0.46
C LEU A 49 -11.36 8.42 1.99
N HIS A 50 -11.54 9.63 2.51
CA HIS A 50 -11.81 9.85 3.93
C HIS A 50 -13.10 9.15 4.36
N GLU A 51 -14.19 9.32 3.63
CA GLU A 51 -15.47 8.71 4.00
C GLU A 51 -15.45 7.18 3.95
N ILE A 52 -14.78 6.59 2.95
CA ILE A 52 -14.53 5.14 2.89
C ILE A 52 -13.74 4.69 4.13
N GLY A 53 -12.59 5.32 4.40
CA GLY A 53 -11.75 4.93 5.53
C GLY A 53 -12.45 5.06 6.88
N LYS A 54 -13.12 6.19 7.10
CA LYS A 54 -13.92 6.47 8.29
C LYS A 54 -15.02 5.43 8.50
N ALA A 55 -15.78 5.12 7.46
CA ALA A 55 -16.89 4.16 7.55
C ALA A 55 -16.40 2.71 7.77
N MET A 56 -15.20 2.37 7.28
CA MET A 56 -14.55 1.08 7.55
C MET A 56 -13.80 1.04 8.88
N ASN A 57 -13.67 2.19 9.57
CA ASN A 57 -12.81 2.35 10.74
C ASN A 57 -11.36 1.89 10.45
N SER A 58 -10.88 2.15 9.24
CA SER A 58 -9.60 1.69 8.68
C SER A 58 -9.03 2.79 7.78
N SER A 59 -7.71 2.90 7.71
CA SER A 59 -7.09 3.88 6.82
C SER A 59 -7.13 3.39 5.37
N VAL A 60 -7.41 4.29 4.42
CA VAL A 60 -7.15 4.04 3.01
C VAL A 60 -5.68 4.38 2.77
N PHE A 61 -4.89 3.39 2.35
CA PHE A 61 -3.46 3.58 2.14
C PHE A 61 -3.20 4.05 0.71
N VAL A 62 -2.73 5.28 0.54
CA VAL A 62 -2.62 5.93 -0.78
C VAL A 62 -1.18 6.15 -1.19
N ALA A 63 -0.87 5.79 -2.43
CA ALA A 63 0.40 6.07 -3.08
C ALA A 63 0.31 7.44 -3.78
N LEU A 64 1.06 8.43 -3.29
CA LEU A 64 0.99 9.81 -3.76
C LEU A 64 1.92 10.06 -4.96
N CYS A 65 1.38 10.65 -6.03
CA CYS A 65 2.11 11.31 -7.11
C CYS A 65 1.97 12.82 -6.99
N LEU A 66 3.08 13.55 -6.85
CA LEU A 66 3.03 14.98 -6.50
C LEU A 66 3.52 15.93 -7.59
N GLY A 67 4.01 15.43 -8.73
CA GLY A 67 4.64 16.31 -9.73
C GLY A 67 3.68 17.34 -10.35
N ASP A 68 2.38 17.02 -10.47
CA ASP A 68 1.37 17.98 -10.93
C ASP A 68 1.16 19.16 -9.96
N TRP A 69 1.64 19.01 -8.71
CA TRP A 69 1.50 19.96 -7.60
C TRP A 69 2.74 20.87 -7.46
N ASP A 70 3.65 20.89 -8.43
CA ASP A 70 4.89 21.66 -8.39
C ASP A 70 4.67 23.19 -8.53
N LYS A 71 4.16 23.83 -7.47
CA LYS A 71 3.86 25.28 -7.46
C LYS A 71 5.09 26.18 -7.51
N ASP A 72 6.28 25.63 -7.31
CA ASP A 72 7.55 26.38 -7.30
C ASP A 72 8.43 26.04 -8.53
N ASN A 73 7.92 25.22 -9.46
CA ASN A 73 8.63 24.76 -10.65
C ASN A 73 9.99 24.09 -10.33
N ILE A 74 10.11 23.38 -9.21
CA ILE A 74 11.37 22.75 -8.82
C ILE A 74 11.76 21.63 -9.79
N LEU A 75 10.77 20.94 -10.40
CA LEU A 75 11.00 19.79 -11.27
C LEU A 75 11.69 20.15 -12.59
N ARG A 76 11.68 21.44 -12.98
CA ARG A 76 12.44 21.91 -14.14
C ARG A 76 13.96 21.69 -13.98
N ASN A 77 14.43 21.60 -12.74
CA ASN A 77 15.85 21.41 -12.42
C ASN A 77 16.16 19.96 -12.01
N VAL A 78 15.18 19.07 -12.05
CA VAL A 78 15.34 17.65 -11.68
C VAL A 78 15.50 16.84 -12.94
N THR A 79 16.65 16.18 -13.08
CA THR A 79 16.98 15.43 -14.31
C THR A 79 15.96 14.33 -14.56
N GLY A 80 15.33 14.34 -15.73
CA GLY A 80 14.42 13.27 -16.15
C GLY A 80 13.08 13.21 -15.38
N ALA A 81 12.74 14.23 -14.59
CA ALA A 81 11.47 14.28 -13.87
C ALA A 81 10.27 14.70 -14.73
N THR A 82 10.48 15.38 -15.86
CA THR A 82 9.39 15.98 -16.65
C THR A 82 9.54 15.79 -18.14
N HIS A 83 8.41 15.87 -18.85
CA HIS A 83 8.36 15.79 -20.31
C HIS A 83 8.74 17.10 -21.03
N ASP A 84 8.98 18.18 -20.27
CA ASP A 84 9.39 19.48 -20.81
C ASP A 84 10.35 20.17 -19.83
N PRO A 85 11.60 19.68 -19.67
CA PRO A 85 12.51 20.17 -18.64
C PRO A 85 12.86 21.67 -18.78
N LYS A 86 12.78 22.23 -19.99
CA LYS A 86 13.11 23.64 -20.24
C LYS A 86 11.91 24.57 -20.15
N GLY A 87 10.71 24.06 -20.44
CA GLY A 87 9.46 24.81 -20.42
C GLY A 87 8.57 24.52 -19.21
N TRP A 88 8.99 23.66 -18.28
CA TRP A 88 8.20 23.28 -17.12
C TRP A 88 7.81 24.51 -16.26
N ASP A 89 6.54 24.88 -16.35
CA ASP A 89 5.92 25.98 -15.60
C ASP A 89 4.54 25.58 -15.08
N ARG A 90 4.52 24.75 -14.03
CA ARG A 90 3.30 24.41 -13.29
C ARG A 90 2.82 25.54 -12.40
N ALA A 91 3.70 26.41 -11.91
CA ALA A 91 3.34 27.55 -11.09
C ALA A 91 2.31 28.47 -11.77
N SER A 92 2.41 28.63 -13.10
CA SER A 92 1.47 29.44 -13.89
C SER A 92 0.10 28.77 -14.13
N ASP A 93 0.05 27.44 -14.11
CA ASP A 93 -1.12 26.64 -14.48
C ASP A 93 -1.88 26.07 -13.27
N ILE A 94 -1.22 25.95 -12.11
CA ILE A 94 -1.78 25.30 -10.93
C ILE A 94 -2.80 26.20 -10.23
N ASP A 95 -3.99 25.65 -9.96
CA ASP A 95 -4.97 26.28 -9.07
C ASP A 95 -4.58 25.98 -7.61
N ILE A 96 -3.79 26.88 -7.02
CA ILE A 96 -3.28 26.74 -5.65
C ILE A 96 -4.43 26.55 -4.65
N ALA A 97 -5.48 27.38 -4.74
CA ALA A 97 -6.60 27.32 -3.79
C ALA A 97 -7.37 26.01 -3.89
N LYS A 98 -7.43 25.40 -5.08
CA LYS A 98 -8.00 24.07 -5.29
C LYS A 98 -7.11 22.98 -4.68
N CYS A 99 -5.81 23.01 -4.97
CA CYS A 99 -4.85 22.04 -4.43
C CYS A 99 -4.73 22.10 -2.91
N GLU A 100 -4.83 23.29 -2.29
CA GLU A 100 -4.88 23.45 -0.83
C GLU A 100 -6.08 22.70 -0.23
N LYS A 101 -7.25 22.75 -0.85
CA LYS A 101 -8.41 21.98 -0.38
C LYS A 101 -8.20 20.47 -0.50
N TYR A 102 -7.51 20.01 -1.55
CA TYR A 102 -7.18 18.59 -1.72
C TYR A 102 -6.20 18.14 -0.65
N ARG A 103 -5.15 18.94 -0.42
CA ARG A 103 -4.17 18.76 0.65
C ARG A 103 -4.84 18.69 2.02
N ASP A 104 -5.74 19.63 2.33
CA ASP A 104 -6.41 19.69 3.62
C ASP A 104 -7.24 18.42 3.88
N VAL A 105 -7.97 17.90 2.89
CA VAL A 105 -8.72 16.63 3.03
C VAL A 105 -7.80 15.45 3.33
N LEU A 106 -6.65 15.39 2.67
CA LEU A 106 -5.64 14.38 2.97
C LEU A 106 -5.14 14.59 4.40
N GLU A 107 -4.44 15.70 4.66
CA GLU A 107 -3.70 15.97 5.90
C GLU A 107 -4.57 15.94 7.17
N ASP A 108 -5.82 16.40 7.11
CA ASP A 108 -6.72 16.44 8.27
C ASP A 108 -7.40 15.08 8.55
N SER A 109 -7.25 14.09 7.65
CA SER A 109 -7.87 12.79 7.79
C SER A 109 -7.01 11.81 8.59
N GLU A 110 -7.53 11.32 9.72
CA GLU A 110 -6.93 10.19 10.46
C GLU A 110 -7.12 8.82 9.78
N TYR A 111 -7.83 8.79 8.65
CA TYR A 111 -8.21 7.57 7.91
C TYR A 111 -7.54 7.48 6.53
N ILE A 112 -6.46 8.22 6.30
CA ILE A 112 -5.67 8.13 5.07
C ILE A 112 -4.21 8.01 5.47
N ASP A 113 -3.51 7.00 4.93
CA ASP A 113 -2.06 6.83 5.09
C ASP A 113 -1.35 7.12 3.77
N TYR A 114 -0.14 7.70 3.80
CA TYR A 114 0.60 8.03 2.58
C TYR A 114 1.81 7.13 2.31
N SER A 115 2.08 6.95 1.02
CA SER A 115 3.34 6.45 0.49
C SER A 115 3.86 7.37 -0.60
N ILE A 116 5.18 7.36 -0.79
CA ILE A 116 5.80 7.88 -2.00
C ILE A 116 5.39 6.99 -3.19
N HIS A 117 4.93 7.61 -4.28
CA HIS A 117 4.67 6.94 -5.57
C HIS A 117 5.33 7.64 -6.76
N GLY A 118 6.23 8.61 -6.51
CA GLY A 118 6.99 9.30 -7.55
C GLY A 118 6.42 10.67 -7.91
N LEU A 119 7.05 11.30 -8.91
CA LEU A 119 6.75 12.66 -9.33
C LEU A 119 5.73 12.66 -10.45
N LEU A 120 6.14 12.16 -11.62
CA LEU A 120 5.33 12.15 -12.84
C LEU A 120 5.22 10.75 -13.45
N HIS A 121 5.59 9.70 -12.72
CA HIS A 121 5.42 8.28 -13.10
C HIS A 121 6.16 7.93 -14.40
N GLY A 122 7.20 8.70 -14.74
CA GLY A 122 7.95 8.55 -15.98
C GLY A 122 9.44 8.75 -15.74
N ASN A 123 10.24 7.97 -16.47
CA ASN A 123 11.66 8.20 -16.65
C ASN A 123 11.83 8.91 -18.00
N TYR A 124 12.23 10.18 -17.98
CA TYR A 124 12.38 11.03 -19.15
C TYR A 124 13.86 11.26 -19.48
N ASP A 125 14.19 11.37 -20.76
CA ASP A 125 15.51 11.83 -21.15
C ASP A 125 15.68 13.34 -20.95
N LYS A 126 16.90 13.84 -21.15
CA LYS A 126 17.26 15.26 -21.00
C LYS A 126 16.47 16.22 -21.91
N ASP A 127 15.84 15.70 -22.96
CA ASP A 127 15.06 16.46 -23.93
C ASP A 127 13.54 16.34 -23.66
N GLY A 128 13.16 15.66 -22.56
CA GLY A 128 11.77 15.49 -22.14
C GLY A 128 11.05 14.32 -22.82
N LYS A 129 11.76 13.46 -23.55
CA LYS A 129 11.14 12.30 -24.17
C LYS A 129 11.02 11.17 -23.15
N LEU A 130 9.82 10.61 -23.02
CA LEU A 130 9.57 9.44 -22.18
C LEU A 130 10.41 8.25 -22.66
N ILE A 131 11.27 7.73 -21.78
CA ILE A 131 12.03 6.49 -21.98
C ILE A 131 11.14 5.31 -21.59
N ASN A 132 10.54 5.36 -20.38
CA ASN A 132 9.61 4.37 -19.87
C ASN A 132 8.77 4.93 -18.69
N GLU A 133 7.72 4.22 -18.29
CA GLU A 133 6.78 4.62 -17.23
C GLU A 133 7.20 4.17 -15.81
N ALA A 134 8.37 3.55 -15.66
CA ALA A 134 8.89 3.18 -14.35
C ALA A 134 9.89 4.24 -13.88
N GLU A 135 9.37 5.29 -13.25
CA GLU A 135 10.19 6.33 -12.62
C GLU A 135 11.25 5.71 -11.68
N GLY A 136 12.51 6.13 -11.85
CA GLY A 136 13.63 5.56 -11.10
C GLY A 136 14.21 4.27 -11.69
N PHE A 137 13.69 3.76 -12.80
CA PHE A 137 14.15 2.49 -13.37
C PHE A 137 14.41 2.56 -14.88
N ASN A 138 15.38 1.76 -15.30
CA ASN A 138 15.58 1.39 -16.69
C ASN A 138 14.87 0.06 -16.95
N ILE A 139 14.21 -0.05 -18.11
CA ILE A 139 13.56 -1.29 -18.54
C ILE A 139 14.26 -1.77 -19.81
N LYS A 140 14.80 -2.99 -19.77
CA LYS A 140 15.37 -3.67 -20.93
C LYS A 140 14.50 -4.85 -21.30
N ARG A 141 13.96 -4.85 -22.53
CA ARG A 141 13.24 -6.02 -23.06
C ARG A 141 14.23 -7.10 -23.49
N LEU A 142 13.95 -8.34 -23.11
CA LEU A 142 14.75 -9.51 -23.47
C LEU A 142 14.17 -10.20 -24.72
N GLU A 143 14.96 -11.07 -25.35
CA GLU A 143 14.59 -11.74 -26.60
C GLU A 143 13.36 -12.64 -26.47
N ASP A 144 13.14 -13.22 -25.29
CA ASP A 144 11.99 -14.06 -24.96
C ASP A 144 10.71 -13.26 -24.67
N GLY A 145 10.77 -11.93 -24.81
CA GLY A 145 9.65 -11.02 -24.58
C GLY A 145 9.46 -10.59 -23.12
N SER A 146 10.21 -11.18 -22.17
CA SER A 146 10.30 -10.71 -20.80
C SER A 146 11.09 -9.40 -20.70
N TYR A 147 11.22 -8.85 -19.49
CA TYR A 147 11.98 -7.62 -19.27
C TYR A 147 12.79 -7.70 -17.98
N GLU A 148 13.92 -7.02 -18.00
CA GLU A 148 14.79 -6.78 -16.84
C GLU A 148 14.62 -5.32 -16.42
N LYS A 149 14.45 -5.11 -15.12
CA LYS A 149 14.37 -3.79 -14.51
C LYS A 149 15.63 -3.57 -13.70
N THR A 150 16.31 -2.44 -13.94
CA THR A 150 17.45 -2.00 -13.13
C THR A 150 17.18 -0.61 -12.60
N LEU A 151 17.74 -0.28 -11.44
CA LEU A 151 17.79 1.09 -10.96
C LEU A 151 18.50 1.96 -12.00
N VAL A 152 18.08 3.21 -12.07
CA VAL A 152 18.90 4.29 -12.61
C VAL A 152 20.13 4.53 -11.72
N SER A 153 20.92 5.59 -11.95
CA SER A 153 21.99 5.90 -11.00
C SER A 153 21.42 6.25 -9.63
N ASP A 154 22.16 5.94 -8.56
CA ASP A 154 21.80 6.35 -7.20
C ASP A 154 21.54 7.86 -7.13
N GLU A 155 22.35 8.67 -7.81
CA GLU A 155 22.18 10.12 -7.92
C GLU A 155 20.81 10.51 -8.48
N TYR A 156 20.41 9.93 -9.61
CA TYR A 156 19.11 10.20 -10.22
C TYR A 156 17.96 9.78 -9.29
N PHE A 157 18.03 8.56 -8.74
CA PHE A 157 17.00 8.05 -7.84
C PHE A 157 16.86 8.94 -6.59
N ASN A 158 17.99 9.37 -6.05
CA ASN A 158 18.07 10.28 -4.92
C ASN A 158 17.50 11.67 -5.24
N GLU A 159 17.83 12.23 -6.40
CA GLU A 159 17.33 13.53 -6.85
C GLU A 159 15.80 13.54 -6.95
N HIS A 160 15.21 12.46 -7.46
CA HIS A 160 13.77 12.28 -7.53
C HIS A 160 13.10 12.17 -6.15
N LEU A 161 13.69 11.40 -5.23
CA LEU A 161 13.19 11.29 -3.86
C LEU A 161 13.27 12.63 -3.12
N ASP A 162 14.38 13.35 -3.28
CA ASP A 162 14.58 14.65 -2.66
C ASP A 162 13.59 15.69 -3.21
N ALA A 163 13.32 15.66 -4.52
CA ALA A 163 12.29 16.49 -5.14
C ALA A 163 10.88 16.14 -4.64
N PHE A 164 10.54 14.85 -4.51
CA PHE A 164 9.25 14.42 -3.95
C PHE A 164 9.07 14.94 -2.51
N MET A 165 10.08 14.72 -1.66
CA MET A 165 10.06 15.18 -0.27
C MET A 165 9.97 16.70 -0.21
N LYS A 166 10.65 17.43 -1.10
CA LYS A 166 10.55 18.88 -1.17
C LYS A 166 9.14 19.34 -1.51
N LEU A 167 8.48 18.73 -2.49
CA LEU A 167 7.08 19.04 -2.81
C LEU A 167 6.17 18.75 -1.62
N TYR A 168 6.33 17.58 -0.99
CA TYR A 168 5.58 17.18 0.20
C TYR A 168 5.68 18.22 1.33
N GLU A 169 6.90 18.67 1.63
CA GLU A 169 7.17 19.71 2.63
C GLU A 169 6.58 21.07 2.25
N THR A 170 6.72 21.51 0.99
CA THR A 170 6.21 22.81 0.53
C THR A 170 4.67 22.87 0.55
N TRP A 171 3.99 21.73 0.43
CA TRP A 171 2.55 21.62 0.66
C TRP A 171 2.17 21.48 2.13
N GLY A 172 3.13 21.37 3.03
CA GLY A 172 2.90 21.39 4.47
C GLY A 172 2.26 20.13 5.02
N PHE A 173 2.40 19.00 4.32
CA PHE A 173 2.03 17.69 4.87
C PHE A 173 2.91 17.37 6.08
N LYS A 174 2.33 16.77 7.13
CA LYS A 174 3.04 16.49 8.40
C LYS A 174 3.12 15.01 8.72
N GLN A 175 2.28 14.18 8.10
CA GLN A 175 2.37 12.74 8.29
C GLN A 175 3.78 12.25 7.88
N PRO A 176 4.42 11.37 8.66
CA PRO A 176 5.72 10.82 8.26
C PRO A 176 5.61 9.97 7.00
N LEU A 177 6.48 10.23 6.01
CA LEU A 177 6.65 9.35 4.86
C LEU A 177 7.53 8.15 5.24
N THR A 178 6.90 7.03 5.56
CA THR A 178 7.60 5.79 5.97
C THR A 178 7.47 4.67 4.96
N THR A 179 6.77 4.90 3.86
CA THR A 179 6.45 3.87 2.88
C THR A 179 6.78 4.31 1.46
N TYR A 180 7.20 3.35 0.64
CA TYR A 180 7.47 3.52 -0.77
C TYR A 180 6.69 2.49 -1.61
N ILE A 181 6.11 2.95 -2.71
CA ILE A 181 5.46 2.13 -3.74
C ILE A 181 6.02 2.61 -5.07
N ALA A 182 6.78 1.77 -5.76
CA ALA A 182 7.33 2.10 -7.06
C ALA A 182 6.24 2.17 -8.14
N PRO A 183 6.27 3.17 -9.02
CA PRO A 183 5.56 3.17 -10.29
C PRO A 183 5.76 1.88 -11.11
N CYS A 184 4.67 1.41 -11.72
CA CYS A 184 4.63 0.23 -12.60
C CYS A 184 5.09 -1.11 -11.97
N GLY A 185 5.07 -1.26 -10.64
CA GLY A 185 5.45 -2.50 -9.97
C GLY A 185 6.94 -2.86 -10.15
N MET A 186 7.35 -4.05 -9.71
CA MET A 186 8.78 -4.42 -9.59
C MET A 186 9.18 -5.67 -10.38
N GLY A 187 8.35 -6.14 -11.31
CA GLY A 187 8.67 -7.30 -12.14
C GLY A 187 10.04 -7.15 -12.83
N GLY A 188 10.80 -8.25 -12.88
CA GLY A 188 12.09 -8.30 -13.57
C GLY A 188 13.26 -7.62 -12.87
N ILE A 189 13.10 -7.08 -11.65
CA ILE A 189 14.23 -6.64 -10.84
C ILE A 189 14.97 -7.83 -10.21
N LYS A 190 16.28 -7.74 -10.09
CA LYS A 190 17.08 -8.74 -9.36
C LYS A 190 17.06 -8.48 -7.86
N GLU A 191 17.15 -9.54 -7.07
CA GLU A 191 17.10 -9.45 -5.60
C GLU A 191 18.25 -8.61 -5.01
N GLU A 192 19.46 -8.70 -5.58
CA GLU A 192 20.62 -7.93 -5.14
C GLU A 192 20.40 -6.42 -5.31
N GLU A 193 19.85 -6.04 -6.46
CA GLU A 193 19.56 -4.64 -6.79
C GLU A 193 18.38 -4.11 -5.97
N PHE A 194 17.35 -4.94 -5.77
CA PHE A 194 16.25 -4.62 -4.88
C PHE A 194 16.72 -4.37 -3.43
N ALA A 195 17.66 -5.19 -2.93
CA ALA A 195 18.24 -5.00 -1.60
C ALA A 195 19.02 -3.67 -1.50
N HIS A 196 19.78 -3.30 -2.54
CA HIS A 196 20.48 -2.00 -2.60
C HIS A 196 19.49 -0.82 -2.52
N ILE A 197 18.37 -0.88 -3.26
CA ILE A 197 17.36 0.17 -3.19
C ILE A 197 16.71 0.24 -1.82
N CYS A 198 16.41 -0.90 -1.19
CA CYS A 198 15.90 -0.93 0.18
C CYS A 198 16.84 -0.22 1.14
N LYS A 199 18.16 -0.32 0.95
CA LYS A 199 19.13 0.45 1.73
C LYS A 199 19.00 1.95 1.49
N LEU A 200 18.95 2.40 0.23
CA LEU A 200 18.77 3.82 -0.11
C LEU A 200 17.48 4.41 0.50
N LEU A 201 16.40 3.63 0.50
CA LEU A 201 15.13 4.00 1.09
C LEU A 201 15.19 4.02 2.63
N TYR A 202 15.83 3.01 3.25
CA TYR A 202 15.98 2.94 4.70
C TYR A 202 16.73 4.14 5.28
N ASP A 203 17.81 4.55 4.62
CA ASP A 203 18.64 5.69 4.99
C ASP A 203 17.83 7.02 4.95
N ARG A 204 16.69 7.04 4.25
CA ARG A 204 15.72 8.16 4.19
C ARG A 204 14.52 8.05 5.13
N GLY A 205 14.49 7.06 6.02
CA GLY A 205 13.38 6.89 6.96
C GLY A 205 12.24 6.01 6.45
N ILE A 206 12.34 5.46 5.24
CA ILE A 206 11.38 4.47 4.74
C ILE A 206 11.58 3.15 5.48
N ARG A 207 10.48 2.53 5.90
CA ARG A 207 10.45 1.28 6.67
C ARG A 207 9.61 0.20 5.99
N TYR A 208 8.79 0.59 5.03
CA TYR A 208 7.95 -0.32 4.30
C TYR A 208 8.06 -0.09 2.80
N TRP A 209 8.00 -1.18 2.04
CA TRP A 209 7.86 -1.13 0.60
C TRP A 209 6.77 -2.12 0.20
N THR A 210 5.78 -1.69 -0.57
CA THR A 210 4.88 -2.64 -1.23
C THR A 210 4.76 -2.45 -2.73
N ASN A 211 4.77 -3.55 -3.47
CA ASN A 211 4.51 -3.60 -4.91
C ASN A 211 4.13 -5.02 -5.35
N SER A 212 3.59 -5.12 -6.56
CA SER A 212 3.56 -6.37 -7.33
C SER A 212 4.94 -6.71 -7.93
N GLY A 213 5.18 -7.99 -8.20
CA GLY A 213 6.39 -8.44 -8.90
C GLY A 213 7.70 -8.35 -8.11
N LEU A 214 7.65 -8.26 -6.78
CA LEU A 214 8.85 -8.28 -5.92
C LEU A 214 9.68 -9.57 -6.12
N PRO A 215 11.02 -9.51 -6.04
CA PRO A 215 11.93 -10.56 -6.55
C PRO A 215 12.15 -11.75 -5.58
N PHE A 216 11.20 -12.00 -4.69
CA PHE A 216 11.24 -13.09 -3.70
C PHE A 216 9.88 -13.77 -3.66
N ASP A 217 9.75 -15.02 -3.25
CA ASP A 217 8.45 -15.71 -3.31
C ASP A 217 7.52 -15.42 -2.13
N ALA A 218 8.08 -15.16 -0.94
CA ALA A 218 7.31 -14.91 0.27
C ALA A 218 6.38 -13.66 0.15
N PRO A 219 5.24 -13.62 0.86
CA PRO A 219 4.37 -12.44 0.90
C PRO A 219 5.00 -11.25 1.62
N LEU A 220 5.97 -11.51 2.50
CA LEU A 220 6.70 -10.54 3.30
C LEU A 220 8.17 -10.98 3.41
N LYS A 221 9.09 -10.03 3.27
CA LYS A 221 10.52 -10.22 3.56
C LYS A 221 11.16 -8.89 3.97
N VAL A 222 12.17 -8.93 4.83
CA VAL A 222 12.91 -7.73 5.23
C VAL A 222 14.23 -7.63 4.49
N TYR A 223 14.50 -6.47 3.90
CA TYR A 223 15.78 -6.13 3.30
C TYR A 223 16.30 -4.83 3.91
N ASN A 224 17.50 -4.87 4.48
CA ASN A 224 18.17 -3.69 5.04
C ASN A 224 17.24 -2.85 5.97
N GLY A 225 16.42 -3.52 6.79
CA GLY A 225 15.49 -2.88 7.73
C GLY A 225 14.16 -2.41 7.12
N VAL A 226 13.91 -2.65 5.83
CA VAL A 226 12.64 -2.35 5.13
C VAL A 226 11.79 -3.61 5.03
N ALA A 227 10.57 -3.58 5.56
CA ALA A 227 9.57 -4.61 5.37
C ALA A 227 8.96 -4.52 3.97
N CYS A 228 9.26 -5.50 3.12
CA CYS A 228 8.83 -5.56 1.74
C CYS A 228 7.62 -6.50 1.62
N VAL A 229 6.45 -5.95 1.27
CA VAL A 229 5.16 -6.65 1.25
C VAL A 229 4.67 -6.78 -0.20
N LYS A 230 4.40 -8.01 -0.63
CA LYS A 230 3.79 -8.24 -1.95
C LYS A 230 2.34 -7.79 -1.97
N GLN A 231 1.90 -7.26 -3.10
CA GLN A 231 0.47 -7.03 -3.39
C GLN A 231 -0.18 -8.32 -3.92
N THR A 232 -1.43 -8.58 -3.50
CA THR A 232 -2.20 -9.74 -3.96
C THR A 232 -2.84 -9.47 -5.32
N ALA A 233 -2.32 -10.08 -6.37
CA ALA A 233 -3.13 -10.69 -7.44
C ALA A 233 -2.21 -11.31 -8.51
N GLU A 234 -1.90 -12.60 -8.41
CA GLU A 234 -1.33 -13.33 -9.55
C GLU A 234 -2.30 -13.37 -10.75
N SER A 235 -3.61 -13.25 -10.52
CA SER A 235 -4.64 -13.35 -11.56
C SER A 235 -4.76 -12.13 -12.49
N LEU A 236 -4.17 -10.97 -12.14
CA LEU A 236 -4.30 -9.72 -12.89
C LEU A 236 -3.02 -8.86 -12.92
N LYS A 237 -1.83 -9.44 -12.65
CA LYS A 237 -0.56 -8.70 -12.50
C LYS A 237 -0.55 -7.71 -11.33
N GLY A 238 -1.22 -8.04 -10.22
CA GLY A 238 -1.08 -7.34 -8.94
C GLY A 238 -2.20 -6.38 -8.54
N PHE A 239 -3.21 -6.16 -9.39
CA PHE A 239 -4.36 -5.30 -9.09
C PHE A 239 -5.67 -6.03 -9.32
N ALA A 240 -6.68 -5.78 -8.50
CA ALA A 240 -7.95 -6.49 -8.60
C ALA A 240 -8.90 -5.94 -9.69
N ALA A 241 -8.55 -4.81 -10.33
CA ALA A 241 -9.22 -4.22 -11.49
C ALA A 241 -8.21 -3.55 -12.45
N PRO A 242 -8.56 -3.31 -13.73
CA PRO A 242 -7.72 -2.54 -14.64
C PRO A 242 -7.46 -1.13 -14.12
N TRP A 243 -6.27 -0.60 -14.37
CA TRP A 243 -5.79 0.67 -13.81
C TRP A 243 -6.63 1.89 -14.19
N ASP A 244 -7.25 1.87 -15.37
CA ASP A 244 -8.07 2.96 -15.92
C ASP A 244 -9.58 2.79 -15.68
N SER A 245 -9.97 1.76 -14.92
CA SER A 245 -11.37 1.47 -14.64
C SER A 245 -11.94 2.37 -13.54
N TYR A 246 -13.13 2.91 -13.78
CA TYR A 246 -13.93 3.70 -12.85
C TYR A 246 -15.38 3.22 -12.90
N ASP A 247 -16.23 3.70 -11.99
CA ASP A 247 -17.62 3.21 -11.84
C ASP A 247 -17.72 1.71 -11.53
N VAL A 248 -16.62 1.08 -11.14
CA VAL A 248 -16.55 -0.33 -10.74
C VAL A 248 -17.39 -0.59 -9.49
N ASP A 249 -17.89 -1.82 -9.41
CA ASP A 249 -18.72 -2.31 -8.32
C ASP A 249 -17.88 -3.20 -7.39
N PRO A 250 -17.69 -2.82 -6.11
CA PRO A 250 -16.94 -3.59 -5.12
C PRO A 250 -17.42 -5.04 -4.95
N GLU A 251 -18.70 -5.34 -5.22
CA GLU A 251 -19.22 -6.71 -5.14
C GLU A 251 -18.63 -7.65 -6.19
N THR A 252 -18.03 -7.11 -7.26
CA THR A 252 -17.40 -7.90 -8.32
C THR A 252 -15.98 -8.35 -7.98
N PHE A 253 -15.39 -7.80 -6.91
CA PHE A 253 -14.04 -8.12 -6.50
C PHE A 253 -13.97 -9.48 -5.82
N PRO A 254 -12.87 -10.24 -5.99
CA PRO A 254 -12.69 -11.49 -5.28
C PRO A 254 -12.71 -11.26 -3.77
N GLN A 255 -13.27 -12.20 -3.03
CA GLN A 255 -13.10 -12.25 -1.58
C GLN A 255 -11.66 -12.68 -1.27
N PHE A 256 -11.14 -12.29 -0.10
CA PHE A 256 -9.83 -12.76 0.35
C PHE A 256 -9.90 -14.27 0.64
N LEU A 257 -9.30 -15.08 -0.23
CA LEU A 257 -9.32 -16.54 -0.10
C LEU A 257 -8.20 -17.03 0.82
N LEU A 258 -8.53 -17.29 2.08
CA LEU A 258 -7.57 -17.76 3.10
C LEU A 258 -7.01 -19.19 2.87
N GLU A 259 -7.52 -19.91 1.87
CA GLU A 259 -7.27 -21.34 1.66
C GLU A 259 -5.84 -21.64 1.22
N GLU A 260 -5.14 -20.67 0.62
CA GLU A 260 -3.77 -20.84 0.15
C GLU A 260 -2.85 -19.78 0.74
N LYS A 261 -2.31 -20.06 1.93
CA LYS A 261 -1.29 -19.22 2.60
C LYS A 261 -0.22 -18.65 1.63
N LYS A 262 0.16 -19.42 0.59
CA LYS A 262 1.19 -19.04 -0.38
C LYS A 262 0.86 -17.80 -1.22
N HIS A 263 -0.41 -17.46 -1.41
CA HIS A 263 -0.81 -16.38 -2.30
C HIS A 263 -1.48 -15.21 -1.57
N ASN A 264 -1.59 -15.27 -0.24
CA ASN A 264 -2.32 -14.28 0.53
C ASN A 264 -1.44 -13.09 0.93
N SER A 265 -1.71 -11.95 0.31
CA SER A 265 -1.25 -10.64 0.75
C SER A 265 -2.35 -9.95 1.53
N ALA A 266 -1.91 -9.10 2.45
CA ALA A 266 -2.77 -8.27 3.27
C ALA A 266 -3.34 -7.06 2.51
N LEU A 267 -3.10 -6.94 1.20
CA LEU A 267 -3.36 -5.72 0.45
C LEU A 267 -4.37 -5.98 -0.67
N LEU A 268 -5.51 -5.29 -0.60
CA LEU A 268 -6.35 -5.09 -1.78
C LEU A 268 -5.78 -3.88 -2.53
N ALA A 269 -4.84 -4.14 -3.44
CA ALA A 269 -4.24 -3.11 -4.27
C ALA A 269 -5.13 -2.78 -5.47
N LEU A 270 -5.46 -1.50 -5.61
CA LEU A 270 -6.23 -0.91 -6.70
C LEU A 270 -5.54 0.38 -7.17
N HIS A 271 -6.02 0.95 -8.26
CA HIS A 271 -5.71 2.33 -8.63
C HIS A 271 -6.80 3.25 -8.09
N TRP A 272 -6.47 4.51 -7.84
CA TRP A 272 -7.40 5.49 -7.28
C TRP A 272 -8.73 5.56 -8.04
N THR A 273 -8.71 5.50 -9.37
CA THR A 273 -9.92 5.52 -10.21
C THR A 273 -10.89 4.39 -9.94
N ASN A 274 -10.40 3.24 -9.46
CA ASN A 274 -11.22 2.08 -9.15
C ASN A 274 -12.15 2.31 -7.95
N VAL A 275 -11.99 3.40 -7.18
CA VAL A 275 -12.94 3.77 -6.12
C VAL A 275 -13.78 4.99 -6.48
N LEU A 276 -13.61 5.53 -7.70
CA LEU A 276 -14.26 6.76 -8.14
C LEU A 276 -15.43 6.48 -9.09
N ARG A 277 -16.32 7.48 -9.17
CA ARG A 277 -17.33 7.58 -10.22
C ARG A 277 -16.87 8.51 -11.33
N PHE A 278 -17.37 8.29 -12.55
CA PHE A 278 -17.12 9.25 -13.63
C PHE A 278 -17.62 10.64 -13.28
N ASN A 279 -18.81 10.75 -12.69
CA ASN A 279 -19.33 12.00 -12.14
C ASN A 279 -18.86 12.16 -10.68
N PRO A 280 -17.97 13.12 -10.35
CA PRO A 280 -17.40 13.25 -9.01
C PRO A 280 -18.47 13.48 -7.93
N LYS A 281 -19.59 14.13 -8.28
CA LYS A 281 -20.72 14.34 -7.35
C LYS A 281 -21.38 13.04 -6.88
N LYS A 282 -21.10 11.93 -7.57
CA LYS A 282 -21.58 10.59 -7.23
C LYS A 282 -20.55 9.74 -6.50
N ASN A 283 -19.34 10.23 -6.25
CA ASN A 283 -18.30 9.43 -5.57
C ASN A 283 -18.78 8.89 -4.23
N PHE A 284 -19.56 9.66 -3.48
CA PHE A 284 -20.12 9.22 -2.19
C PHE A 284 -21.08 8.02 -2.32
N GLU A 285 -21.64 7.75 -3.50
CA GLU A 285 -22.43 6.53 -3.78
C GLU A 285 -21.54 5.25 -3.73
N GLN A 286 -20.20 5.38 -3.78
CA GLN A 286 -19.26 4.26 -3.65
C GLN A 286 -18.91 3.91 -2.20
N VAL A 287 -19.22 4.78 -1.22
CA VAL A 287 -18.82 4.56 0.18
C VAL A 287 -19.47 3.30 0.74
N GLU A 288 -20.79 3.18 0.62
CA GLU A 288 -21.52 2.04 1.17
C GLU A 288 -21.16 0.70 0.50
N PRO A 289 -21.05 0.59 -0.85
CA PRO A 289 -20.56 -0.62 -1.49
C PRO A 289 -19.19 -1.10 -0.98
N TRP A 290 -18.21 -0.21 -0.85
CA TRP A 290 -16.89 -0.56 -0.31
C TRP A 290 -16.97 -1.01 1.16
N VAL A 291 -17.75 -0.31 1.98
CA VAL A 291 -17.96 -0.68 3.39
C VAL A 291 -18.61 -2.06 3.50
N ASN A 292 -19.59 -2.36 2.66
CA ASN A 292 -20.27 -3.66 2.66
C ASN A 292 -19.31 -4.78 2.23
N TYR A 293 -18.45 -4.54 1.23
CA TYR A 293 -17.40 -5.48 0.84
C TYR A 293 -16.50 -5.83 2.04
N PHE A 294 -15.91 -4.84 2.73
CA PHE A 294 -15.01 -5.10 3.86
C PHE A 294 -15.72 -5.67 5.10
N LYS A 295 -16.97 -5.26 5.36
CA LYS A 295 -17.80 -5.90 6.40
C LYS A 295 -18.00 -7.40 6.12
N ALA A 296 -18.28 -7.76 4.87
CA ALA A 296 -18.41 -9.16 4.49
C ALA A 296 -17.08 -9.92 4.68
N GLN A 297 -15.93 -9.29 4.36
CA GLN A 297 -14.63 -9.90 4.62
C GLN A 297 -14.36 -10.09 6.13
N ASN A 298 -14.75 -9.14 6.98
CA ASN A 298 -14.56 -9.25 8.44
C ASN A 298 -15.37 -10.39 9.09
N GLU A 299 -16.39 -10.92 8.41
CA GLU A 299 -17.11 -12.12 8.87
C GLU A 299 -16.42 -13.44 8.45
N VAL A 300 -15.28 -13.37 7.73
CA VAL A 300 -14.51 -14.54 7.31
C VAL A 300 -13.53 -14.95 8.42
N PHE A 301 -13.66 -16.20 8.89
CA PHE A 301 -12.80 -16.72 9.96
C PHE A 301 -11.32 -16.81 9.54
N GLY A 302 -10.50 -15.95 10.14
CA GLY A 302 -9.08 -15.80 9.84
C GLY A 302 -8.75 -14.58 8.98
N TYR A 303 -9.69 -13.67 8.80
CA TYR A 303 -9.48 -12.35 8.24
C TYR A 303 -9.88 -11.26 9.25
N MET A 304 -9.25 -10.10 9.14
CA MET A 304 -9.70 -8.86 9.79
C MET A 304 -9.30 -7.67 8.92
N THR A 305 -9.97 -6.54 9.07
CA THR A 305 -9.55 -5.27 8.48
C THR A 305 -8.55 -4.59 9.42
N ALA A 306 -7.38 -4.22 8.92
CA ALA A 306 -6.37 -3.50 9.68
C ALA A 306 -6.80 -2.05 9.93
N ARG A 307 -6.40 -1.46 11.06
CA ARG A 307 -6.68 -0.03 11.32
C ARG A 307 -5.91 0.90 10.38
N ASN A 308 -4.68 0.54 10.03
CA ASN A 308 -3.79 1.32 9.18
C ASN A 308 -2.73 0.38 8.57
N PHE A 309 -1.93 0.89 7.63
CA PHE A 309 -0.99 0.04 6.89
C PHE A 309 0.08 -0.59 7.79
N GLU A 310 0.61 0.16 8.76
CA GLU A 310 1.58 -0.35 9.72
C GLU A 310 1.01 -1.52 10.55
N LYS A 311 -0.24 -1.43 11.01
CA LYS A 311 -0.90 -2.56 11.71
C LYS A 311 -1.13 -3.76 10.80
N SER A 312 -1.41 -3.53 9.52
CA SER A 312 -1.54 -4.61 8.52
C SER A 312 -0.23 -5.38 8.39
N VAL A 313 0.90 -4.67 8.19
CA VAL A 313 2.23 -5.28 8.09
C VAL A 313 2.64 -5.95 9.40
N ASN A 314 2.39 -5.31 10.54
CA ASN A 314 2.66 -5.89 11.85
C ASN A 314 1.95 -7.24 12.02
N GLN A 315 0.64 -7.31 11.75
CA GLN A 315 -0.10 -8.57 11.81
C GLN A 315 0.40 -9.60 10.79
N LEU A 316 0.84 -9.16 9.60
CA LEU A 316 1.37 -10.05 8.56
C LEU A 316 2.65 -10.78 9.02
N PHE A 317 3.51 -10.15 9.83
CA PHE A 317 4.66 -10.82 10.46
C PHE A 317 4.21 -12.01 11.32
N TYR A 318 3.19 -11.84 12.16
CA TYR A 318 2.64 -12.93 12.96
C TYR A 318 1.96 -13.99 12.09
N PHE A 319 1.15 -13.58 11.12
CA PHE A 319 0.44 -14.50 10.22
C PHE A 319 1.40 -15.45 9.47
N TRP A 320 2.55 -14.92 9.06
CA TRP A 320 3.51 -15.65 8.22
C TRP A 320 4.59 -16.38 9.01
N TYR A 321 5.16 -15.76 10.04
CA TYR A 321 6.33 -16.28 10.74
C TYR A 321 6.04 -16.92 12.10
N ALA A 322 4.84 -16.73 12.68
CA ALA A 322 4.50 -17.43 13.91
C ALA A 322 4.19 -18.90 13.63
N ASP A 323 4.78 -19.80 14.42
CA ASP A 323 4.41 -21.21 14.42
C ASP A 323 3.36 -21.47 15.51
N MET A 324 2.25 -22.09 15.14
CA MET A 324 1.11 -22.31 16.03
C MET A 324 0.83 -23.80 16.16
N THR A 325 1.02 -24.33 17.36
CA THR A 325 0.79 -25.73 17.70
C THR A 325 -0.38 -25.86 18.68
N LEU A 326 -1.23 -26.87 18.47
CA LEU A 326 -2.29 -27.23 19.40
C LEU A 326 -1.91 -28.48 20.18
N ASP A 327 -1.95 -28.40 21.50
CA ASP A 327 -1.67 -29.50 22.42
C ASP A 327 -2.84 -29.64 23.40
N GLY A 328 -3.75 -30.57 23.08
CA GLY A 328 -5.00 -30.75 23.84
C GLY A 328 -5.86 -29.47 23.82
N ASN A 329 -6.03 -28.88 25.00
CA ASN A 329 -6.79 -27.64 25.21
C ASN A 329 -5.89 -26.39 25.27
N LYS A 330 -4.69 -26.47 24.68
CA LYS A 330 -3.72 -25.38 24.63
C LYS A 330 -3.37 -25.01 23.20
N CYS A 331 -3.23 -23.71 22.97
CA CYS A 331 -2.59 -23.14 21.79
C CYS A 331 -1.24 -22.57 22.24
N ILE A 332 -0.18 -23.03 21.56
CA ILE A 332 1.18 -22.60 21.78
C ILE A 332 1.62 -21.87 20.53
N ILE A 333 2.05 -20.62 20.69
CA ILE A 333 2.51 -19.76 19.59
C ILE A 333 3.98 -19.47 19.81
N ASP A 334 4.82 -19.95 18.91
CA ASP A 334 6.25 -19.68 18.85
C ASP A 334 6.52 -18.54 17.86
N LEU A 335 7.10 -17.46 18.37
CA LEU A 335 7.42 -16.22 17.68
C LEU A 335 8.91 -16.10 17.38
N THR A 336 9.71 -17.15 17.57
CA THR A 336 11.17 -17.12 17.39
C THR A 336 11.55 -16.75 15.95
N GLU A 337 10.88 -17.31 14.95
CA GLU A 337 11.14 -16.94 13.54
C GLU A 337 10.67 -15.53 13.21
N MET A 338 9.56 -15.09 13.79
CA MET A 338 9.09 -13.70 13.66
C MET A 338 10.13 -12.73 14.22
N ASP A 339 10.65 -12.99 15.42
CA ASP A 339 11.61 -12.12 16.11
C ASP A 339 12.92 -11.93 15.33
N LYS A 340 13.35 -12.95 14.59
CA LYS A 340 14.52 -12.89 13.69
C LYS A 340 14.28 -12.05 12.43
N ASN A 341 13.04 -11.95 11.97
CA ASN A 341 12.69 -11.36 10.68
C ASN A 341 12.02 -9.98 10.80
N LYS A 342 11.62 -9.54 11.99
CA LYS A 342 10.90 -8.28 12.19
C LYS A 342 11.77 -7.05 11.93
N ILE A 343 11.11 -5.91 11.71
CA ILE A 343 11.73 -4.58 11.66
C ILE A 343 11.77 -3.93 13.06
N ASP A 344 12.59 -2.90 13.25
CA ASP A 344 12.75 -2.19 14.54
C ASP A 344 11.46 -1.56 15.08
N ARG A 345 10.48 -1.27 14.20
CA ARG A 345 9.17 -0.69 14.54
C ARG A 345 8.08 -1.71 14.82
N HIS A 346 8.40 -3.00 14.79
CA HIS A 346 7.41 -4.05 15.02
C HIS A 346 6.89 -4.04 16.46
N GLU A 347 5.58 -4.17 16.62
CA GLU A 347 4.93 -4.12 17.93
C GLU A 347 4.81 -5.50 18.54
N ASN A 348 4.88 -5.59 19.87
CA ASN A 348 4.63 -6.84 20.60
C ASN A 348 3.12 -7.11 20.79
N LEU A 349 2.34 -6.85 19.76
CA LEU A 349 0.89 -6.90 19.75
C LEU A 349 0.42 -7.59 18.48
N PHE A 350 -0.46 -8.57 18.60
CA PHE A 350 -1.10 -9.23 17.47
C PHE A 350 -2.52 -9.68 17.80
N TYR A 351 -3.24 -10.13 16.77
CA TYR A 351 -4.60 -10.62 16.89
C TYR A 351 -4.67 -12.13 16.65
N ILE A 352 -5.63 -12.78 17.29
CA ILE A 352 -5.95 -14.19 17.09
C ILE A 352 -7.46 -14.39 17.16
N SER A 353 -8.00 -15.23 16.29
CA SER A 353 -9.44 -15.53 16.21
C SER A 353 -9.71 -16.94 16.69
N PHE A 354 -10.74 -17.11 17.53
CA PHE A 354 -11.26 -18.39 17.99
C PHE A 354 -12.72 -18.54 17.61
N LYS A 355 -13.14 -19.74 17.17
CA LYS A 355 -14.55 -20.03 16.88
C LYS A 355 -15.45 -19.72 18.09
N LYS A 356 -16.71 -19.35 17.82
CA LYS A 356 -17.66 -18.94 18.86
C LYS A 356 -17.81 -20.05 19.92
N GLY A 357 -17.98 -19.64 21.17
CA GLY A 357 -18.08 -20.55 22.32
C GLY A 357 -16.74 -20.92 22.95
N ILE A 358 -15.61 -20.48 22.37
CA ILE A 358 -14.28 -20.66 22.93
C ILE A 358 -13.85 -19.37 23.65
N GLU A 359 -13.55 -19.48 24.94
CA GLU A 359 -13.05 -18.39 25.79
C GLU A 359 -11.57 -18.62 26.13
N PRO A 360 -10.64 -18.08 25.34
CA PRO A 360 -9.22 -18.26 25.56
C PRO A 360 -8.75 -17.50 26.79
N LYS A 361 -7.83 -18.11 27.54
CA LYS A 361 -7.14 -17.50 28.69
C LYS A 361 -5.65 -17.64 28.51
N SER A 362 -4.93 -16.55 28.75
CA SER A 362 -3.47 -16.60 28.76
C SER A 362 -2.98 -17.46 29.92
N ILE A 363 -2.09 -18.40 29.62
CA ILE A 363 -1.35 -19.20 30.59
C ILE A 363 -0.02 -18.49 30.88
N SER A 364 0.71 -18.10 29.83
CA SER A 364 2.00 -17.42 29.93
C SER A 364 2.35 -16.69 28.62
N GLY A 365 3.36 -15.80 28.69
CA GLY A 365 3.94 -15.16 27.51
C GLY A 365 3.21 -13.90 27.02
N GLY A 366 2.10 -13.51 27.64
CA GLY A 366 1.38 -12.28 27.30
C GLY A 366 0.03 -12.13 27.98
N GLU A 367 -0.65 -11.03 27.66
CA GLU A 367 -2.03 -10.75 28.05
C GLU A 367 -2.96 -10.95 26.85
N ILE A 368 -4.16 -11.49 27.09
CA ILE A 368 -5.20 -11.68 26.08
C ILE A 368 -6.47 -10.97 26.51
N SER A 369 -7.09 -10.25 25.58
CA SER A 369 -8.38 -9.57 25.79
C SER A 369 -9.24 -9.68 24.55
N LEU A 370 -10.56 -9.74 24.73
CA LEU A 370 -11.51 -9.67 23.61
C LEU A 370 -11.30 -8.34 22.86
N TYR A 371 -11.21 -8.42 21.53
CA TYR A 371 -11.09 -7.26 20.65
C TYR A 371 -12.40 -7.01 19.90
N GLU A 372 -12.95 -8.04 19.26
CA GLU A 372 -14.15 -7.95 18.45
C GLU A 372 -14.95 -9.25 18.51
N GLU A 373 -16.28 -9.11 18.56
CA GLU A 373 -17.19 -10.24 18.45
C GLU A 373 -17.77 -10.31 17.05
N HIS A 374 -17.65 -11.47 16.42
CA HIS A 374 -18.30 -11.77 15.15
C HIS A 374 -19.41 -12.79 15.38
N ARG A 375 -20.15 -13.09 14.31
CA ARG A 375 -21.24 -14.05 14.36
C ARG A 375 -20.75 -15.46 14.68
N GLU A 376 -19.68 -15.91 14.01
CA GLU A 376 -19.21 -17.31 14.06
C GLU A 376 -17.87 -17.48 14.81
N PHE A 377 -17.24 -16.38 15.24
CA PHE A 377 -15.97 -16.38 15.96
C PHE A 377 -15.80 -15.08 16.77
N ASN A 378 -14.80 -15.05 17.64
CA ASN A 378 -14.36 -13.85 18.33
C ASN A 378 -12.88 -13.63 18.01
N THR A 379 -12.49 -12.36 17.82
CA THR A 379 -11.09 -11.96 17.69
C THR A 379 -10.62 -11.38 19.01
N TYR A 380 -9.44 -11.80 19.43
CA TYR A 380 -8.77 -11.41 20.65
C TYR A 380 -7.46 -10.70 20.30
N LYS A 381 -7.13 -9.71 21.10
CA LYS A 381 -5.85 -9.02 21.07
C LYS A 381 -4.91 -9.70 22.05
N ILE A 382 -3.66 -9.93 21.64
CA ILE A 382 -2.58 -10.44 22.47
C ILE A 382 -1.47 -9.40 22.52
N THR A 383 -1.02 -9.05 23.73
CA THR A 383 0.23 -8.32 23.95
C THR A 383 1.23 -9.28 24.58
N HIS A 384 2.36 -9.54 23.92
CA HIS A 384 3.34 -10.53 24.36
C HIS A 384 4.61 -9.88 24.95
N THR A 385 5.33 -10.64 25.76
CA THR A 385 6.58 -10.18 26.41
C THR A 385 7.78 -11.05 26.06
N GLY A 386 7.63 -12.00 25.13
CA GLY A 386 8.67 -12.96 24.76
C GLY A 386 8.27 -13.77 23.54
N THR A 387 9.13 -14.71 23.14
CA THR A 387 8.94 -15.45 21.88
C THR A 387 7.98 -16.63 21.99
N ARG A 388 7.34 -16.85 23.14
CA ARG A 388 6.42 -17.97 23.35
C ARG A 388 5.18 -17.50 24.08
N VAL A 389 4.01 -17.75 23.50
CA VAL A 389 2.71 -17.46 24.09
C VAL A 389 1.93 -18.76 24.27
N GLU A 390 1.38 -18.98 25.46
CA GLU A 390 0.55 -20.15 25.76
C GLU A 390 -0.85 -19.72 26.17
N ILE A 391 -1.86 -20.31 25.54
CA ILE A 391 -3.27 -19.98 25.71
C ILE A 391 -4.04 -21.28 25.99
N SER A 392 -4.83 -21.32 27.06
CA SER A 392 -5.79 -22.40 27.30
C SER A 392 -7.16 -22.04 26.74
N PHE A 393 -7.93 -23.00 26.23
CA PHE A 393 -9.29 -22.76 25.78
C PHE A 393 -10.18 -24.01 25.79
#